data_AF-A0A8C1LAR6-F1
#
_entry.id   AF-A0A8C1LAR6-F1
#
_cell.length_a   1.000
_cell.length_b   1.000
_cell.length_c   1.000
_cell.angle_alpha   90.00
_cell.angle_beta   90.00
_cell.angle_gamma   90.00
#
_symmetry.space_group_name_H-M   'P 1'
#
loop_
_entity.id
_entity.type
_entity.pdbx_description
1 polymer ?
#
loop_
_entity_poly.entity_id
_entity_poly.type
_entity_poly.pdbx_seq_one_letter_code
_entity_poly.pdbx_strand_id
1 'polypeptide(L)'
;MLNQIVNKVDLFKFQLDLKITQRMFRQRIQQRLKDLQQLEKALASYKRSAETAVGDSEKMFNELMHTIERSRYEVTQRFRDQEETAVSQAKEGLEQLEQEINDLRRRDAELEQLSCTRDHIQFLKNFQSLSALPESTKVPNIPFSSFFSFDGMKETVRQLTDKLNDFCKEEIMNISNRVTFNIIASKTRNDLLQYHHQLTLDPNTAHNCVQLSERNRVTANTGTTEPYPDHPERFGQNNQVLCRESVSERCFWELEWSGDTVYIAVSYKSISRKGGDECWFGHNNKSWTLYCTSTQNYFIHNSKFTLLPEESIISPRIGVFVDHSAGTLSFYSVSRNTMSLIHTEQTTFTQPLYPGFAVEHGSSVKLC
;
A
#
# COMPACT_ATOMS: atom_id res chain seq x y z
N MET A 1 76.46 -26.86 -27.42
CA MET A 1 76.29 -27.08 -25.96
C MET A 1 75.51 -25.94 -25.28
N LEU A 2 75.82 -24.67 -25.54
CA LEU A 2 75.12 -23.49 -24.99
C LEU A 2 73.60 -23.44 -25.26
N ASN A 3 73.12 -23.70 -26.49
CA ASN A 3 71.67 -23.67 -26.81
C ASN A 3 70.82 -24.75 -26.10
N GLN A 4 71.42 -25.90 -25.75
CA GLN A 4 70.72 -26.94 -24.96
C GLN A 4 70.64 -26.58 -23.47
N ILE A 5 71.59 -25.78 -22.98
CA ILE A 5 71.61 -25.30 -21.59
C ILE A 5 70.61 -24.15 -21.42
N VAL A 6 70.54 -23.21 -22.38
CA VAL A 6 69.55 -22.12 -22.39
C VAL A 6 68.10 -22.67 -22.39
N ASN A 7 67.78 -23.64 -23.25
CA ASN A 7 66.47 -24.29 -23.27
C ASN A 7 66.12 -25.05 -21.97
N LYS A 8 67.12 -25.61 -21.26
CA LYS A 8 66.90 -26.27 -19.97
C LYS A 8 66.64 -25.27 -18.83
N VAL A 9 67.31 -24.12 -18.86
CA VAL A 9 67.11 -23.04 -17.88
C VAL A 9 65.71 -22.44 -18.02
N ASP A 10 65.25 -22.19 -19.25
CA ASP A 10 63.90 -21.68 -19.52
C ASP A 10 62.82 -22.69 -19.12
N LEU A 11 63.01 -23.99 -19.40
CA LEU A 11 62.10 -25.05 -18.97
C LEU A 11 62.00 -25.12 -17.43
N PHE A 12 63.12 -24.98 -16.72
CA PHE A 12 63.13 -24.98 -15.25
C PHE A 12 62.38 -23.77 -14.69
N LYS A 13 62.52 -22.60 -15.33
CA LYS A 13 61.77 -21.39 -14.97
C LYS A 13 60.26 -21.56 -15.14
N PHE A 14 59.81 -22.10 -16.27
CA PHE A 14 58.39 -22.41 -16.49
C PHE A 14 57.84 -23.43 -15.49
N GLN A 15 58.62 -24.46 -15.13
CA GLN A 15 58.22 -25.44 -14.12
C GLN A 15 58.10 -24.81 -12.71
N LEU A 16 58.96 -23.84 -12.38
CA LEU A 16 58.89 -23.09 -11.13
C LEU A 16 57.65 -22.19 -11.11
N ASP A 17 57.40 -21.44 -12.18
CA ASP A 17 56.23 -20.56 -12.32
C ASP A 17 54.91 -21.36 -12.27
N LEU A 18 54.88 -22.55 -12.88
CA LEU A 18 53.74 -23.47 -12.78
C LEU A 18 53.49 -23.91 -11.33
N LYS A 19 54.54 -24.26 -10.58
CA LYS A 19 54.41 -24.65 -9.16
C LYS A 19 53.95 -23.48 -8.28
N ILE A 20 54.44 -22.26 -8.55
CA ILE A 20 54.00 -21.04 -7.85
C ILE A 20 52.51 -20.80 -8.13
N THR A 21 52.11 -20.82 -9.40
CA THR A 21 50.70 -20.68 -9.82
C THR A 21 49.81 -21.75 -9.21
N GLN A 22 50.25 -23.01 -9.19
CA GLN A 22 49.51 -24.11 -8.56
C GLN A 22 49.33 -23.88 -7.05
N ARG A 23 50.37 -23.37 -6.36
CA ARG A 23 50.28 -23.02 -4.93
C ARG A 23 49.31 -21.86 -4.70
N MET A 24 49.33 -20.83 -5.56
CA MET A 24 48.38 -19.71 -5.51
C MET A 24 46.94 -20.18 -5.68
N PHE A 25 46.67 -21.07 -6.66
CA PHE A 25 45.33 -21.63 -6.85
C PHE A 25 44.88 -22.46 -5.65
N ARG A 26 45.74 -23.32 -5.09
CA ARG A 26 45.40 -24.10 -3.88
C ARG A 26 45.04 -23.20 -2.69
N GLN A 27 45.80 -22.13 -2.47
CA GLN A 27 45.49 -21.15 -1.43
C GLN A 27 44.15 -20.44 -1.68
N ARG A 28 43.89 -20.01 -2.93
CA ARG A 28 42.63 -19.38 -3.30
C ARG A 28 41.44 -20.31 -3.15
N ILE A 29 41.58 -21.58 -3.50
CA ILE A 29 40.55 -22.61 -3.28
C ILE A 29 40.27 -22.77 -1.78
N GLN A 30 41.30 -22.92 -0.96
CA GLN A 30 41.14 -23.02 0.50
C GLN A 30 40.45 -21.78 1.09
N GLN A 31 40.79 -20.59 0.61
CA GLN A 31 40.12 -19.36 1.03
C GLN A 31 38.65 -19.36 0.62
N ARG A 32 38.33 -19.70 -0.63
CA ARG A 32 36.95 -19.77 -1.12
C ARG A 32 36.10 -20.81 -0.39
N LEU A 33 36.69 -21.94 0.01
CA LEU A 33 36.01 -22.93 0.85
C LEU A 33 35.66 -22.38 2.23
N LYS A 34 36.54 -21.56 2.83
CA LYS A 34 36.24 -20.86 4.10
C LYS A 34 35.14 -19.81 3.91
N ASP A 35 35.23 -19.00 2.86
CA ASP A 35 34.21 -17.99 2.52
C ASP A 35 32.83 -18.66 2.35
N LEU A 36 32.78 -19.80 1.64
CA LEU A 36 31.57 -20.58 1.40
C LEU A 36 30.97 -21.10 2.71
N GLN A 37 31.79 -21.67 3.60
CA GLN A 37 31.32 -22.16 4.89
C GLN A 37 30.80 -21.02 5.80
N GLN A 38 31.40 -19.83 5.73
CA GLN A 38 30.89 -18.66 6.44
C GLN A 38 29.54 -18.19 5.88
N LEU A 39 29.41 -18.17 4.55
CA LEU A 39 28.16 -17.80 3.89
C LEU A 39 27.02 -18.78 4.23
N GLU A 40 27.29 -20.08 4.26
CA GLU A 40 26.31 -21.10 4.66
C GLU A 40 25.82 -20.88 6.10
N LYS A 41 26.73 -20.57 7.03
CA LYS A 41 26.37 -20.24 8.42
C LYS A 41 25.54 -18.97 8.51
N ALA A 42 25.91 -17.92 7.78
CA ALA A 42 25.18 -16.67 7.75
C ALA A 42 23.76 -16.86 7.18
N LEU A 43 23.62 -17.64 6.10
CA LEU A 43 22.33 -17.96 5.49
C LEU A 43 21.45 -18.77 6.45
N ALA A 44 22.00 -19.77 7.14
CA ALA A 44 21.26 -20.53 8.15
C ALA A 44 20.79 -19.65 9.32
N SER A 45 21.64 -18.71 9.76
CA SER A 45 21.29 -17.74 10.80
C SER A 45 20.17 -16.80 10.34
N TYR A 46 20.25 -16.26 9.13
CA TYR A 46 19.22 -15.40 8.55
C TYR A 46 17.89 -16.14 8.43
N LYS A 47 17.91 -17.37 7.91
CA LYS A 47 16.71 -18.21 7.78
C LYS A 47 16.04 -18.43 9.13
N ARG A 48 16.80 -18.79 10.17
CA ARG A 48 16.27 -18.96 11.53
C ARG A 48 15.67 -17.68 12.07
N SER A 49 16.34 -16.53 11.87
CA SER A 49 15.81 -15.23 12.29
C SER A 49 14.50 -14.89 11.59
N ALA A 50 14.36 -15.18 10.30
CA ALA A 50 13.13 -14.98 9.56
C ALA A 50 12.00 -15.88 10.07
N GLU A 51 12.28 -17.17 10.30
CA GLU A 51 11.32 -18.12 10.90
C GLU A 51 10.85 -17.66 12.29
N THR A 52 11.77 -17.18 13.13
CA THR A 52 11.42 -16.61 14.44
C THR A 52 10.52 -15.37 14.31
N ALA A 53 10.87 -14.43 13.42
CA ALA A 53 10.05 -13.23 13.21
C ALA A 53 8.63 -13.55 12.70
N VAL A 54 8.50 -14.55 11.83
CA VAL A 54 7.20 -15.05 11.36
C VAL A 54 6.41 -15.66 12.53
N GLY A 55 7.04 -16.55 13.31
CA GLY A 55 6.38 -17.18 14.46
C GLY A 55 5.94 -16.17 15.53
N ASP A 56 6.75 -15.16 15.82
CA ASP A 56 6.40 -14.07 16.74
C ASP A 56 5.22 -13.25 16.19
N SER A 57 5.21 -12.97 14.88
CA SER A 57 4.11 -12.26 14.23
C SER A 57 2.80 -13.06 14.27
N GLU A 58 2.85 -14.36 13.97
CA GLU A 58 1.69 -15.26 14.05
C GLU A 58 1.12 -15.31 15.47
N LYS A 59 1.98 -15.35 16.49
CA LYS A 59 1.56 -15.30 17.89
C LYS A 59 0.82 -14.01 18.21
N MET A 60 1.33 -12.85 17.78
CA MET A 60 0.65 -11.55 17.97
C MET A 60 -0.73 -11.53 17.31
N PHE A 61 -0.85 -12.06 16.08
CA PHE A 61 -2.15 -12.16 15.41
C PHE A 61 -3.12 -13.11 16.12
N ASN A 62 -2.64 -14.23 16.65
CA ASN A 62 -3.48 -15.16 17.43
C ASN A 62 -4.01 -14.50 18.72
N GLU A 63 -3.18 -13.74 19.43
CA GLU A 63 -3.61 -12.98 20.62
C GLU A 63 -4.67 -11.92 20.27
N LEU A 64 -4.52 -11.24 19.12
CA LEU A 64 -5.51 -10.29 18.61
C LEU A 64 -6.83 -10.99 18.24
N MET A 65 -6.76 -12.13 17.55
CA MET A 65 -7.93 -12.95 17.20
C MET A 65 -8.71 -13.35 18.46
N HIS A 66 -8.03 -13.84 19.50
CA HIS A 66 -8.68 -14.16 20.78
C HIS A 66 -9.34 -12.94 21.44
N THR A 67 -8.72 -11.77 21.33
CA THR A 67 -9.30 -10.51 21.86
C THR A 67 -10.57 -10.14 21.11
N ILE A 68 -10.58 -10.26 19.78
CA ILE A 68 -11.74 -9.99 18.92
C ILE A 68 -12.85 -11.01 19.20
N GLU A 69 -12.52 -12.29 19.34
CA GLU A 69 -13.47 -13.35 19.67
C GLU A 69 -14.14 -13.12 21.03
N ARG A 70 -13.36 -12.70 22.04
CA ARG A 70 -13.90 -12.32 23.35
C ARG A 70 -14.85 -11.13 23.24
N SER A 71 -14.45 -10.08 22.51
CA SER A 71 -15.31 -8.91 22.29
C SER A 71 -16.61 -9.28 21.57
N ARG A 72 -16.55 -10.17 20.56
CA ARG A 72 -17.73 -10.73 19.90
C ARG A 72 -18.67 -11.41 20.89
N TYR A 73 -18.13 -12.23 21.79
CA TYR A 73 -18.93 -12.88 22.83
C TYR A 73 -19.61 -11.85 23.73
N GLU A 74 -18.87 -10.87 24.25
CA GLU A 74 -19.39 -9.81 25.12
C GLU A 74 -20.53 -9.02 24.46
N VAL A 75 -20.37 -8.60 23.20
CA VAL A 75 -21.42 -7.89 22.45
C VAL A 75 -22.64 -8.77 22.23
N THR A 76 -22.44 -10.04 21.88
CA THR A 76 -23.54 -10.99 21.65
C THR A 76 -24.33 -11.25 22.93
N GLN A 77 -23.65 -11.41 24.08
CA GLN A 77 -24.31 -11.62 25.36
C GLN A 77 -25.15 -10.40 25.75
N ARG A 78 -24.63 -9.18 25.59
CA ARG A 78 -25.42 -7.96 25.86
C ARG A 78 -26.70 -7.89 25.04
N PHE A 79 -26.69 -8.35 23.79
CA PHE A 79 -27.91 -8.42 22.99
C PHE A 79 -28.89 -9.47 23.51
N ARG A 80 -28.41 -10.64 23.94
CA ARG A 80 -29.26 -11.69 24.53
C ARG A 80 -29.85 -11.24 25.87
N ASP A 81 -29.07 -10.63 26.74
CA ASP A 81 -29.54 -10.13 28.04
C ASP A 81 -30.65 -9.07 27.87
N GLN A 82 -30.48 -8.18 26.88
CA GLN A 82 -31.48 -7.17 26.54
C GLN A 82 -32.75 -7.82 25.94
N GLU A 83 -32.61 -8.82 25.06
CA GLU A 83 -33.72 -9.58 24.49
C GLU A 83 -34.49 -10.33 25.59
N GLU A 84 -33.80 -11.01 26.50
CA GLU A 84 -34.44 -11.77 27.58
C GLU A 84 -35.21 -10.86 28.56
N THR A 85 -34.62 -9.71 28.90
CA THR A 85 -35.27 -8.69 29.74
C THR A 85 -36.52 -8.14 29.06
N ALA A 86 -36.42 -7.80 27.78
CA ALA A 86 -37.51 -7.32 26.94
C ALA A 86 -38.66 -8.33 26.86
N VAL A 87 -38.34 -9.59 26.59
CA VAL A 87 -39.33 -10.68 26.46
C VAL A 87 -40.00 -10.97 27.81
N SER A 88 -39.26 -10.94 28.91
CA SER A 88 -39.82 -11.18 30.25
C SER A 88 -40.82 -10.11 30.64
N GLN A 89 -40.49 -8.83 30.40
CA GLN A 89 -41.42 -7.71 30.62
C GLN A 89 -42.67 -7.81 29.74
N ALA A 90 -42.52 -8.22 28.48
CA ALA A 90 -43.64 -8.43 27.57
C ALA A 90 -44.59 -9.55 28.04
N LYS A 91 -44.03 -10.66 28.53
CA LYS A 91 -44.81 -11.79 29.06
C LYS A 91 -45.61 -11.41 30.31
N GLU A 92 -44.99 -10.69 31.25
CA GLU A 92 -45.68 -10.23 32.46
C GLU A 92 -46.87 -9.32 32.11
N GLY A 93 -46.69 -8.41 31.15
CA GLY A 93 -47.80 -7.58 30.64
C GLY A 93 -48.91 -8.38 29.97
N LEU A 94 -48.58 -9.44 29.21
CA LEU A 94 -49.56 -10.34 28.61
C LEU A 94 -50.37 -11.11 29.65
N GLU A 95 -49.73 -11.63 30.68
CA GLU A 95 -50.40 -12.35 31.78
C GLU A 95 -51.36 -11.43 32.55
N GLN A 96 -50.96 -10.18 32.81
CA GLN A 96 -51.83 -9.17 33.43
C GLN A 96 -53.07 -8.87 32.57
N LEU A 97 -52.89 -8.66 31.27
CA LEU A 97 -53.99 -8.44 30.32
C LEU A 97 -54.93 -9.65 30.23
N GLU A 98 -54.40 -10.87 30.21
CA GLU A 98 -55.19 -12.09 30.17
C GLU A 98 -56.05 -12.24 31.45
N GLN A 99 -55.48 -11.93 32.62
CA GLN A 99 -56.21 -11.92 33.89
C GLN A 99 -57.32 -10.86 33.89
N GLU A 100 -57.05 -9.64 33.40
CA GLU A 100 -58.04 -8.56 33.31
C GLU A 100 -59.20 -8.96 32.37
N ILE A 101 -58.90 -9.58 31.21
CA ILE A 101 -59.92 -10.08 30.28
C ILE A 101 -60.79 -11.16 30.95
N ASN A 102 -60.20 -12.08 31.69
CA ASN A 102 -60.95 -13.14 32.38
C ASN A 102 -61.85 -12.57 33.49
N ASP A 103 -61.38 -11.56 34.22
CA ASP A 103 -62.16 -10.88 35.25
C ASP A 103 -63.34 -10.10 34.65
N LEU A 104 -63.12 -9.43 33.52
CA LEU A 104 -64.17 -8.74 32.77
C LEU A 104 -65.21 -9.72 32.20
N ARG A 105 -64.77 -10.83 31.59
CA ARG A 105 -65.66 -11.89 31.09
C ARG A 105 -66.54 -12.49 32.19
N ARG A 106 -65.97 -12.72 33.38
CA ARG A 106 -66.72 -13.23 34.53
C ARG A 106 -67.82 -12.27 34.96
N ARG A 107 -67.51 -10.97 35.06
CA ARG A 107 -68.52 -9.96 35.40
C ARG A 107 -69.59 -9.79 34.34
N ASP A 108 -69.20 -9.87 33.07
CA ASP A 108 -70.14 -9.78 31.95
C ASP A 108 -71.19 -10.91 32.05
N ALA A 109 -70.75 -12.15 32.33
CA ALA A 109 -71.64 -13.27 32.59
C ALA A 109 -72.53 -13.07 33.83
N GLU A 110 -72.01 -12.49 34.92
CA GLU A 110 -72.78 -12.14 36.12
C GLU A 110 -73.85 -11.07 35.82
N LEU A 111 -73.53 -10.08 34.98
CA LEU A 111 -74.46 -9.05 34.51
C LEU A 111 -75.55 -9.62 33.59
N GLU A 112 -75.19 -10.53 32.68
CA GLU A 112 -76.17 -11.27 31.86
C GLU A 112 -77.15 -12.05 32.75
N GLN A 113 -76.64 -12.77 33.76
CA GLN A 113 -77.48 -13.50 34.70
C GLN A 113 -78.40 -12.56 35.50
N LEU A 114 -77.88 -11.40 35.92
CA LEU A 114 -78.67 -10.39 36.62
C LEU A 114 -79.82 -9.85 35.76
N SER A 115 -79.59 -9.64 34.46
CA SER A 115 -80.60 -9.15 33.51
C SER A 115 -81.83 -10.07 33.41
N CYS A 116 -81.66 -11.36 33.72
CA CYS A 116 -82.72 -12.36 33.72
C CYS A 116 -83.46 -12.47 35.07
N THR A 117 -83.05 -11.71 36.10
CA THR A 117 -83.62 -11.77 37.45
C THR A 117 -84.95 -11.02 37.52
N ARG A 118 -86.04 -11.72 37.88
CA ARG A 118 -87.40 -11.16 37.97
C ARG A 118 -87.70 -10.43 39.28
N ASP A 119 -86.94 -10.70 40.34
CA ASP A 119 -87.10 -10.03 41.63
C ASP A 119 -86.37 -8.68 41.60
N HIS A 120 -87.14 -7.58 41.60
CA HIS A 120 -86.62 -6.22 41.51
C HIS A 120 -85.79 -5.80 42.74
N ILE A 121 -86.02 -6.38 43.92
CA ILE A 121 -85.25 -6.07 45.13
C ILE A 121 -83.88 -6.78 45.07
N GLN A 122 -83.88 -8.05 44.68
CA GLN A 122 -82.64 -8.82 44.47
C GLN A 122 -81.79 -8.20 43.36
N PHE A 123 -82.43 -7.73 42.28
CA PHE A 123 -81.78 -7.03 41.17
C PHE A 123 -81.05 -5.77 41.65
N LEU A 124 -81.74 -4.87 42.36
CA LEU A 124 -81.14 -3.61 42.83
C LEU A 124 -79.96 -3.85 43.78
N LYS A 125 -80.06 -4.85 44.66
CA LYS A 125 -79.01 -5.18 45.63
C LYS A 125 -77.74 -5.71 44.94
N ASN A 126 -77.89 -6.59 43.96
CA ASN A 126 -76.77 -7.19 43.24
C ASN A 126 -76.19 -6.25 42.17
N PHE A 127 -77.03 -5.39 41.56
CA PHE A 127 -76.58 -4.37 40.62
C PHE A 127 -75.62 -3.38 41.28
N GLN A 128 -75.92 -2.93 42.52
CA GLN A 128 -75.03 -2.05 43.27
C GLN A 128 -73.64 -2.66 43.48
N SER A 129 -73.54 -3.96 43.78
CA SER A 129 -72.24 -4.63 43.91
C SER A 129 -71.49 -4.81 42.60
N LEU A 130 -72.19 -4.99 41.47
CA LEU A 130 -71.58 -5.25 40.16
C LEU A 130 -71.21 -3.97 39.39
N SER A 131 -71.90 -2.85 39.67
CA SER A 131 -71.70 -1.57 39.00
C SER A 131 -70.35 -0.88 39.28
N ALA A 132 -69.62 -1.31 40.30
CA ALA A 132 -68.29 -0.79 40.60
C ALA A 132 -67.24 -1.46 39.70
N LEU A 133 -66.86 -0.82 38.58
CA LEU A 133 -65.79 -1.28 37.68
C LEU A 133 -64.54 -1.66 38.50
N PRO A 134 -63.82 -2.77 38.20
CA PRO A 134 -62.57 -3.01 38.91
C PRO A 134 -61.67 -1.82 38.57
N GLU A 135 -60.88 -1.32 39.52
CA GLU A 135 -59.86 -0.35 39.17
C GLU A 135 -58.99 -0.97 38.08
N SER A 136 -59.11 -0.45 36.86
CA SER A 136 -58.19 -0.79 35.78
C SER A 136 -56.82 -0.51 36.33
N THR A 137 -56.08 -1.57 36.60
CA THR A 137 -54.66 -1.47 36.89
C THR A 137 -54.13 -0.96 35.56
N LYS A 138 -53.83 0.34 35.46
CA LYS A 138 -53.37 0.95 34.21
C LYS A 138 -52.22 0.09 33.73
N VAL A 139 -52.48 -0.82 32.78
CA VAL A 139 -51.43 -1.50 32.04
C VAL A 139 -50.63 -0.34 31.50
N PRO A 140 -49.37 -0.15 31.93
CA PRO A 140 -48.61 0.96 31.43
C PRO A 140 -48.67 0.82 29.91
N ASN A 141 -49.16 1.86 29.23
CA ASN A 141 -49.13 1.97 27.78
C ASN A 141 -47.65 2.01 27.41
N ILE A 142 -46.98 0.86 27.45
CA ILE A 142 -45.63 0.67 26.98
C ILE A 142 -45.83 0.58 25.49
N PRO A 143 -45.46 1.60 24.71
CA PRO A 143 -45.46 1.48 23.27
C PRO A 143 -44.38 0.44 23.00
N PHE A 144 -44.80 -0.81 22.76
CA PHE A 144 -43.92 -1.94 22.48
C PHE A 144 -42.90 -1.60 21.37
N SER A 145 -43.19 -0.62 20.51
CA SER A 145 -42.28 -0.17 19.47
C SER A 145 -41.05 0.62 19.93
N SER A 146 -41.07 1.25 21.13
CA SER A 146 -40.01 2.21 21.51
C SER A 146 -38.83 1.60 22.27
N PHE A 147 -38.93 0.34 22.72
CA PHE A 147 -37.88 -0.33 23.50
C PHE A 147 -36.99 -1.31 22.68
N PHE A 148 -37.30 -1.60 21.41
CA PHE A 148 -36.77 -2.78 20.71
C PHE A 148 -36.14 -2.53 19.32
N SER A 149 -35.73 -1.31 18.97
CA SER A 149 -35.02 -1.12 17.70
C SER A 149 -33.57 -1.63 17.80
N PHE A 150 -33.36 -2.86 17.33
CA PHE A 150 -32.03 -3.45 17.15
C PHE A 150 -31.26 -2.85 15.96
N ASP A 151 -31.93 -2.06 15.12
CA ASP A 151 -31.32 -1.45 13.93
C ASP A 151 -30.17 -0.51 14.30
N GLY A 152 -30.35 0.33 15.33
CA GLY A 152 -29.29 1.22 15.81
C GLY A 152 -28.09 0.45 16.40
N MET A 153 -28.35 -0.68 17.05
CA MET A 153 -27.30 -1.54 17.61
C MET A 153 -26.51 -2.25 16.51
N LYS A 154 -27.21 -2.81 15.53
CA LYS A 154 -26.60 -3.44 14.35
C LYS A 154 -25.74 -2.44 13.59
N GLU A 155 -26.22 -1.21 13.44
CA GLU A 155 -25.47 -0.14 12.80
C GLU A 155 -24.19 0.21 13.55
N THR A 156 -24.24 0.25 14.88
CA THR A 156 -23.05 0.49 15.71
C THR A 156 -22.01 -0.61 15.55
N VAL A 157 -22.43 -1.88 15.49
CA VAL A 157 -21.53 -3.03 15.23
C VAL A 157 -20.94 -2.97 13.83
N ARG A 158 -21.73 -2.55 12.83
CA ARG A 158 -21.25 -2.35 11.46
C ARG A 158 -20.16 -1.27 11.41
N GLN A 159 -20.39 -0.12 12.03
CA GLN A 159 -19.41 0.97 12.10
C GLN A 159 -18.10 0.56 12.79
N LEU A 160 -18.17 -0.23 13.86
CA LEU A 160 -16.98 -0.80 14.50
C LEU A 160 -16.21 -1.71 13.54
N THR A 161 -16.93 -2.58 12.82
CA THR A 161 -16.35 -3.53 11.86
C THR A 161 -15.67 -2.80 10.70
N ASP A 162 -16.32 -1.77 10.15
CA ASP A 162 -15.77 -0.97 9.05
C ASP A 162 -14.48 -0.26 9.47
N LYS A 163 -14.47 0.37 10.65
CA LYS A 163 -13.26 1.03 11.20
C LYS A 163 -12.11 0.06 11.41
N LEU A 164 -12.38 -1.14 11.95
CA LEU A 164 -11.35 -2.17 12.14
C LEU A 164 -10.81 -2.65 10.79
N ASN A 165 -11.68 -2.87 9.81
CA ASN A 165 -11.26 -3.31 8.48
C ASN A 165 -10.40 -2.26 7.78
N ASP A 166 -10.77 -0.99 7.84
CA ASP A 166 -10.01 0.08 7.20
C ASP A 166 -8.65 0.28 7.87
N PHE A 167 -8.60 0.25 9.20
CA PHE A 167 -7.34 0.24 9.95
C PHE A 167 -6.45 -0.95 9.57
N CYS A 168 -7.01 -2.16 9.52
CA CYS A 168 -6.26 -3.36 9.12
C CYS A 168 -5.71 -3.25 7.69
N LYS A 169 -6.50 -2.75 6.73
CA LYS A 169 -6.04 -2.56 5.35
C LYS A 169 -4.84 -1.63 5.27
N GLU A 170 -4.91 -0.49 5.96
CA GLU A 170 -3.83 0.51 5.98
C GLU A 170 -2.54 -0.07 6.58
N GLU A 171 -2.63 -0.70 7.75
CA GLU A 171 -1.43 -1.24 8.42
C GLU A 171 -0.84 -2.45 7.71
N ILE A 172 -1.67 -3.33 7.13
CA ILE A 172 -1.18 -4.45 6.31
C ILE A 172 -0.45 -3.93 5.07
N MET A 173 -0.96 -2.86 4.44
CA MET A 173 -0.27 -2.18 3.34
C MET A 173 1.07 -1.61 3.80
N ASN A 174 1.13 -0.96 4.97
CA ASN A 174 2.38 -0.44 5.52
C ASN A 174 3.43 -1.53 5.79
N ILE A 175 3.01 -2.67 6.36
CA ILE A 175 3.89 -3.83 6.58
C ILE A 175 4.39 -4.37 5.23
N SER A 176 3.49 -4.53 4.27
CA SER A 176 3.83 -5.03 2.92
C SER A 176 4.81 -4.10 2.21
N ASN A 177 4.64 -2.79 2.36
CA ASN A 177 5.54 -1.78 1.82
C ASN A 177 6.94 -1.88 2.45
N ARG A 178 7.04 -2.10 3.76
CA ARG A 178 8.34 -2.30 4.45
C ARG A 178 9.05 -3.58 4.00
N VAL A 179 8.32 -4.68 3.86
CA VAL A 179 8.89 -5.95 3.34
C VAL A 179 9.41 -5.74 1.92
N THR A 180 8.61 -5.11 1.07
CA THR A 180 8.97 -4.82 -0.33
C THR A 180 10.18 -3.88 -0.41
N PHE A 181 10.22 -2.84 0.41
CA PHE A 181 11.37 -1.94 0.53
C PHE A 181 12.66 -2.69 0.88
N ASN A 182 12.62 -3.60 1.86
CA ASN A 182 13.80 -4.39 2.23
C ASN A 182 14.28 -5.30 1.09
N ILE A 183 13.34 -5.93 0.36
CA ILE A 183 13.67 -6.75 -0.81
C ILE A 183 14.36 -5.88 -1.87
N ILE A 184 13.78 -4.73 -2.20
CA ILE A 184 14.27 -3.79 -3.20
C ILE A 184 15.64 -3.19 -2.81
N ALA A 185 15.82 -2.82 -1.55
CA ALA A 185 17.07 -2.27 -1.03
C ALA A 185 18.21 -3.30 -1.02
N SER A 186 17.88 -4.60 -0.94
CA SER A 186 18.86 -5.68 -0.99
C SER A 186 19.28 -6.07 -2.42
N LYS A 187 18.56 -5.62 -3.46
CA LYS A 187 18.90 -5.93 -4.86
C LYS A 187 20.25 -5.34 -5.24
N THR A 188 21.09 -6.16 -5.85
CA THR A 188 22.35 -5.68 -6.43
C THR A 188 22.10 -5.06 -7.80
N ARG A 189 23.04 -4.24 -8.28
CA ARG A 189 23.01 -3.70 -9.64
C ARG A 189 22.88 -4.81 -10.70
N ASN A 190 23.58 -5.93 -10.51
CA ASN A 190 23.52 -7.06 -11.44
C ASN A 190 22.12 -7.70 -11.48
N ASP A 191 21.43 -7.77 -10.34
CA ASP A 191 20.05 -8.28 -10.27
C ASP A 191 19.05 -7.37 -11.00
N LEU A 192 19.35 -6.07 -11.11
CA LEU A 192 18.50 -5.13 -11.85
C LEU A 192 18.86 -5.08 -13.35
N LEU A 193 20.13 -5.23 -13.69
CA LEU A 193 20.59 -5.21 -15.08
C LEU A 193 20.00 -6.33 -15.95
N GLN A 194 19.51 -7.42 -15.36
CA GLN A 194 18.75 -8.43 -16.10
C GLN A 194 17.44 -7.89 -16.71
N TYR A 195 16.90 -6.79 -16.16
CA TYR A 195 15.71 -6.09 -16.65
C TYR A 195 16.07 -4.86 -17.48
N HIS A 196 17.31 -4.75 -17.96
CA HIS A 196 17.77 -3.57 -18.68
C HIS A 196 16.89 -3.29 -19.91
N HIS A 197 16.45 -2.05 -20.05
CA HIS A 197 15.74 -1.56 -21.22
C HIS A 197 16.50 -0.41 -21.84
N GLN A 198 16.68 -0.50 -23.16
CA GLN A 198 17.25 0.58 -23.94
C GLN A 198 16.13 1.56 -24.29
N LEU A 199 16.30 2.81 -23.85
CA LEU A 199 15.34 3.89 -24.07
C LEU A 199 15.87 4.89 -25.09
N THR A 200 14.94 5.55 -25.78
CA THR A 200 15.21 6.66 -26.69
C THR A 200 14.24 7.81 -26.47
N LEU A 201 14.75 9.03 -26.51
CA LEU A 201 13.97 10.25 -26.33
C LEU A 201 13.09 10.48 -27.56
N ASP A 202 11.83 10.91 -27.36
CA ASP A 202 10.89 11.17 -28.43
C ASP A 202 10.90 12.65 -28.87
N PRO A 203 11.44 12.98 -30.06
CA PRO A 203 11.44 14.36 -30.58
C PRO A 203 10.05 14.96 -30.77
N ASN A 204 9.01 14.13 -30.86
CA ASN A 204 7.62 14.60 -31.00
C ASN A 204 7.05 15.14 -29.68
N THR A 205 7.68 14.81 -28.55
CA THR A 205 7.26 15.27 -27.22
C THR A 205 8.14 16.41 -26.69
N ALA A 206 9.39 16.48 -27.13
CA ALA A 206 10.40 17.44 -26.65
C ALA A 206 9.95 18.89 -26.80
N HIS A 207 10.03 19.67 -25.73
CA HIS A 207 9.85 21.12 -25.80
C HIS A 207 10.89 21.77 -26.74
N ASN A 208 10.58 22.93 -27.32
CA ASN A 208 11.45 23.55 -28.32
C ASN A 208 12.81 23.96 -27.76
N CYS A 209 12.94 24.23 -26.46
CA CYS A 209 14.26 24.53 -25.86
C CYS A 209 15.05 23.28 -25.44
N VAL A 210 14.54 22.08 -25.74
CA VAL A 210 15.20 20.81 -25.42
C VAL A 210 15.93 20.28 -26.65
N GLN A 211 17.25 20.20 -26.57
CA GLN A 211 18.09 19.66 -27.63
C GLN A 211 18.28 18.16 -27.45
N LEU A 212 17.97 17.41 -28.50
CA LEU A 212 18.21 15.96 -28.55
C LEU A 212 19.45 15.65 -29.37
N SER A 213 20.35 14.84 -28.83
CA SER A 213 21.59 14.44 -29.50
C SER A 213 21.96 12.98 -29.23
N GLU A 214 23.10 12.53 -29.78
CA GLU A 214 23.58 11.15 -29.69
C GLU A 214 22.51 10.10 -30.05
N ARG A 215 21.84 10.27 -31.21
CA ARG A 215 20.72 9.41 -31.65
C ARG A 215 19.57 9.40 -30.62
N ASN A 216 19.22 10.58 -30.09
CA ASN A 216 18.17 10.78 -29.10
C ASN A 216 18.42 10.04 -27.77
N ARG A 217 19.68 9.90 -27.36
CA ARG A 217 20.04 9.38 -26.04
C ARG A 217 20.43 10.47 -25.05
N VAL A 218 20.69 11.68 -25.53
CA VAL A 218 21.05 12.83 -24.71
C VAL A 218 20.02 13.94 -24.90
N THR A 219 19.56 14.51 -23.79
CA THR A 219 18.75 15.73 -23.74
C THR A 219 19.52 16.81 -22.99
N ALA A 220 19.53 18.03 -23.51
CA ALA A 220 20.14 19.19 -22.86
C ALA A 220 19.31 20.45 -23.11
N ASN A 221 19.42 21.42 -22.21
CA ASN A 221 18.82 22.73 -22.38
C ASN A 221 19.92 23.79 -22.45
N THR A 222 20.15 24.31 -23.65
CA THR A 222 21.15 25.36 -23.91
C THR A 222 20.53 26.76 -23.98
N GLY A 223 19.22 26.88 -23.72
CA GLY A 223 18.48 28.14 -23.88
C GLY A 223 18.21 28.53 -25.33
N THR A 224 18.54 27.66 -26.30
CA THR A 224 18.25 27.89 -27.72
C THR A 224 17.03 27.10 -28.16
N THR A 225 16.25 27.67 -29.08
CA THR A 225 15.02 27.06 -29.60
C THR A 225 15.33 26.21 -30.83
N GLU A 226 15.07 24.93 -30.74
CA GLU A 226 15.13 23.97 -31.85
C GLU A 226 13.92 24.11 -32.78
N PRO A 227 14.12 23.97 -34.10
CA PRO A 227 13.07 24.11 -35.10
C PRO A 227 12.26 22.81 -35.25
N TYR A 228 11.75 22.26 -34.14
CA TYR A 228 10.92 21.06 -34.23
C TYR A 228 9.56 21.37 -34.89
N PRO A 229 9.01 20.45 -35.71
CA PRO A 229 7.68 20.60 -36.27
C PRO A 229 6.59 20.65 -35.18
N ASP A 230 5.51 21.37 -35.44
CA ASP A 230 4.34 21.35 -34.55
C ASP A 230 3.80 19.93 -34.40
N HIS A 231 3.53 19.52 -33.16
CA HIS A 231 3.03 18.19 -32.84
C HIS A 231 2.10 18.24 -31.61
N PRO A 232 0.96 17.52 -31.59
CA PRO A 232 0.01 17.57 -30.47
C PRO A 232 0.59 17.05 -29.15
N GLU A 233 1.53 16.09 -29.21
CA GLU A 233 2.21 15.54 -28.02
C GLU A 233 3.36 16.41 -27.51
N ARG A 234 3.68 17.52 -28.16
CA ARG A 234 4.80 18.39 -27.79
C ARG A 234 4.48 19.16 -26.52
N PHE A 235 5.37 19.08 -25.52
CA PHE A 235 5.28 19.96 -24.35
C PHE A 235 5.46 21.41 -24.79
N GLY A 236 4.50 22.26 -24.43
CA GLY A 236 4.44 23.65 -24.90
C GLY A 236 4.91 24.71 -23.91
N GLN A 237 5.14 24.35 -22.63
CA GLN A 237 5.43 25.34 -21.59
C GLN A 237 6.75 25.08 -20.83
N ASN A 238 7.13 23.82 -20.63
CA ASN A 238 8.29 23.48 -19.82
C ASN A 238 9.25 22.56 -20.60
N ASN A 239 10.54 22.62 -20.25
CA ASN A 239 11.67 22.00 -20.94
C ASN A 239 11.73 20.49 -20.73
N GLN A 240 10.71 19.79 -21.21
CA GLN A 240 10.43 18.38 -20.93
C GLN A 240 10.43 17.53 -22.20
N VAL A 241 10.72 16.25 -22.03
CA VAL A 241 10.66 15.24 -23.08
C VAL A 241 10.29 13.88 -22.48
N LEU A 242 9.52 13.07 -23.21
CA LEU A 242 9.27 11.66 -22.88
C LEU A 242 10.13 10.76 -23.78
N CYS A 243 10.39 9.54 -23.31
CA CYS A 243 10.91 8.46 -24.13
C CYS A 243 9.81 7.87 -25.03
N ARG A 244 10.23 7.20 -26.10
CA ARG A 244 9.32 6.54 -27.05
C ARG A 244 8.76 5.24 -26.50
N GLU A 245 9.61 4.48 -25.83
CA GLU A 245 9.29 3.17 -25.29
C GLU A 245 8.46 3.31 -24.00
N SER A 246 7.42 2.49 -23.90
CA SER A 246 6.64 2.35 -22.67
C SER A 246 7.25 1.28 -21.75
N VAL A 247 7.21 1.52 -20.45
CA VAL A 247 7.53 0.54 -19.40
C VAL A 247 6.23 0.02 -18.79
N SER A 248 5.88 -1.22 -19.13
CA SER A 248 4.65 -1.90 -18.69
C SER A 248 4.91 -3.22 -17.96
N GLU A 249 6.17 -3.58 -17.75
CA GLU A 249 6.60 -4.77 -17.02
C GLU A 249 7.71 -4.39 -16.04
N ARG A 250 8.62 -5.32 -15.74
CA ARG A 250 9.87 -5.04 -15.02
C ARG A 250 10.87 -4.40 -15.97
N CYS A 251 11.19 -3.14 -15.74
CA CYS A 251 12.16 -2.40 -16.54
C CYS A 251 13.17 -1.73 -15.62
N PHE A 252 14.44 -1.78 -16.01
CA PHE A 252 15.52 -1.04 -15.38
C PHE A 252 16.28 -0.24 -16.43
N TRP A 253 16.58 1.01 -16.14
CA TRP A 253 17.47 1.82 -16.98
C TRP A 253 18.35 2.70 -16.11
N GLU A 254 19.51 3.04 -16.64
CA GLU A 254 20.44 3.99 -16.03
C GLU A 254 20.52 5.25 -16.89
N LEU A 255 20.68 6.38 -16.22
CA LEU A 255 20.98 7.66 -16.84
C LEU A 255 22.09 8.34 -16.04
N GLU A 256 22.77 9.27 -16.68
CA GLU A 256 23.75 10.14 -16.05
C GLU A 256 23.32 11.59 -16.30
N TRP A 257 23.28 12.41 -15.25
CA TRP A 257 22.88 13.80 -15.35
C TRP A 257 24.02 14.75 -14.99
N SER A 258 23.96 15.97 -15.50
CA SER A 258 24.90 17.05 -15.18
C SER A 258 24.18 18.40 -15.15
N GLY A 259 24.82 19.38 -14.52
CA GLY A 259 24.26 20.72 -14.31
C GLY A 259 23.70 20.89 -12.90
N ASP A 260 22.78 21.84 -12.76
CA ASP A 260 22.28 22.26 -11.44
C ASP A 260 20.96 21.58 -11.07
N THR A 261 20.12 21.25 -12.05
CA THR A 261 18.75 20.81 -11.78
C THR A 261 18.19 19.94 -12.91
N VAL A 262 17.71 18.75 -12.55
CA VAL A 262 17.02 17.82 -13.46
C VAL A 262 15.81 17.18 -12.80
N TYR A 263 14.80 16.88 -13.61
CA TYR A 263 13.64 16.07 -13.23
C TYR A 263 13.75 14.73 -13.95
N ILE A 264 13.70 13.64 -13.19
CA ILE A 264 13.71 12.27 -13.69
C ILE A 264 12.34 11.68 -13.37
N ALA A 265 11.50 11.59 -14.40
CA ALA A 265 10.10 11.24 -14.26
C ALA A 265 9.78 9.89 -14.87
N VAL A 266 8.73 9.27 -14.33
CA VAL A 266 7.99 8.20 -14.97
C VAL A 266 6.54 8.66 -15.04
N SER A 267 5.92 8.67 -16.21
CA SER A 267 4.63 9.33 -16.43
C SER A 267 3.69 8.55 -17.34
N TYR A 268 2.39 8.63 -17.10
CA TYR A 268 1.41 8.22 -18.10
C TYR A 268 1.47 9.13 -19.33
N LYS A 269 1.26 8.54 -20.51
CA LYS A 269 1.20 9.30 -21.76
C LYS A 269 0.12 10.39 -21.76
N SER A 270 -0.93 10.22 -20.95
CA SER A 270 -2.05 11.14 -20.82
C SER A 270 -1.75 12.42 -20.00
N ILE A 271 -0.50 12.63 -19.55
CA ILE A 271 -0.07 13.90 -18.95
C ILE A 271 -0.37 15.07 -19.89
N SER A 272 -0.79 16.21 -19.31
CA SER A 272 -1.11 17.38 -20.12
C SER A 272 0.15 17.90 -20.83
N ARG A 273 0.00 18.33 -22.09
CA ARG A 273 1.10 18.93 -22.87
C ARG A 273 1.14 20.46 -22.75
N LYS A 274 0.01 21.04 -22.32
CA LYS A 274 -0.25 22.48 -22.23
C LYS A 274 -1.17 22.75 -21.03
N GLY A 275 -1.14 23.96 -20.47
CA GLY A 275 -2.09 24.39 -19.46
C GLY A 275 -1.55 24.32 -18.04
N GLY A 276 -0.79 25.36 -17.68
CA GLY A 276 -0.32 25.64 -16.32
C GLY A 276 0.58 24.54 -15.75
N ASP A 277 0.56 24.43 -14.43
CA ASP A 277 1.45 23.53 -13.67
C ASP A 277 1.17 22.04 -13.95
N GLU A 278 -0.07 21.68 -14.32
CA GLU A 278 -0.49 20.30 -14.59
C GLU A 278 0.27 19.63 -15.74
N CYS A 279 0.95 20.41 -16.60
CA CYS A 279 1.80 19.86 -17.66
C CYS A 279 3.24 19.54 -17.21
N TRP A 280 3.61 19.86 -15.96
CA TRP A 280 4.95 19.62 -15.43
C TRP A 280 5.04 18.28 -14.72
N PHE A 281 6.15 17.57 -14.90
CA PHE A 281 6.44 16.35 -14.18
C PHE A 281 6.42 16.59 -12.66
N GLY A 282 5.69 15.75 -11.94
CA GLY A 282 5.48 15.83 -10.50
C GLY A 282 4.30 16.70 -10.07
N HIS A 283 3.86 17.65 -10.90
CA HIS A 283 2.79 18.61 -10.57
C HIS A 283 1.38 18.15 -11.00
N ASN A 284 1.20 16.84 -11.14
CA ASN A 284 -0.06 16.21 -11.51
C ASN A 284 -0.10 14.79 -10.93
N ASN A 285 -1.27 14.15 -11.00
CA ASN A 285 -1.46 12.76 -10.57
C ASN A 285 -1.04 11.70 -11.61
N LYS A 286 -0.34 12.09 -12.68
CA LYS A 286 0.06 11.22 -13.81
C LYS A 286 1.57 11.05 -13.94
N SER A 287 2.35 11.64 -13.03
CA SER A 287 3.81 11.58 -13.06
C SER A 287 4.39 11.45 -11.65
N TRP A 288 5.41 10.60 -11.53
CA TRP A 288 6.20 10.39 -10.33
C TRP A 288 7.63 10.77 -10.65
N THR A 289 8.19 11.70 -9.88
CA THR A 289 9.39 12.42 -10.32
C THR A 289 10.42 12.52 -9.21
N LEU A 290 11.64 12.09 -9.50
CA LEU A 290 12.81 12.42 -8.72
C LEU A 290 13.36 13.76 -9.23
N TYR A 291 13.33 14.76 -8.37
CA TYR A 291 13.88 16.08 -8.62
C TYR A 291 15.26 16.16 -7.97
N CYS A 292 16.29 16.26 -8.81
CA CYS A 292 17.68 16.28 -8.40
C CYS A 292 18.23 17.70 -8.54
N THR A 293 18.86 18.20 -7.48
CA THR A 293 19.64 19.44 -7.52
C THR A 293 21.01 19.23 -6.90
N SER A 294 21.88 20.23 -7.01
CA SER A 294 23.22 20.20 -6.39
C SER A 294 23.20 20.23 -4.86
N THR A 295 22.08 20.63 -4.22
CA THR A 295 21.99 20.82 -2.77
C THR A 295 20.91 19.97 -2.10
N GLN A 296 19.74 19.82 -2.72
CA GLN A 296 18.60 19.12 -2.13
C GLN A 296 17.85 18.29 -3.17
N ASN A 297 17.42 17.10 -2.76
CA ASN A 297 16.73 16.16 -3.62
C ASN A 297 15.31 15.94 -3.10
N TYR A 298 14.35 15.83 -4.01
CA TYR A 298 12.95 15.66 -3.65
C TYR A 298 12.33 14.55 -4.48
N PHE A 299 11.41 13.82 -3.86
CA PHE A 299 10.41 13.09 -4.61
C PHE A 299 9.16 13.96 -4.76
N ILE A 300 8.62 14.04 -5.97
CA ILE A 300 7.48 14.88 -6.31
C ILE A 300 6.40 14.03 -6.99
N HIS A 301 5.19 14.08 -6.43
CA HIS A 301 3.98 13.52 -7.03
C HIS A 301 2.75 14.35 -6.63
N ASN A 302 1.89 14.66 -7.60
CA ASN A 302 0.67 15.44 -7.38
C ASN A 302 0.93 16.77 -6.62
N SER A 303 1.98 17.48 -7.01
CA SER A 303 2.46 18.75 -6.40
C SER A 303 2.86 18.63 -4.92
N LYS A 304 3.00 17.41 -4.39
CA LYS A 304 3.53 17.15 -3.04
C LYS A 304 5.02 16.87 -3.15
N PHE A 305 5.79 17.62 -2.37
CA PHE A 305 7.24 17.49 -2.28
C PHE A 305 7.61 16.72 -1.02
N THR A 306 8.38 15.65 -1.18
CA THR A 306 8.97 14.88 -0.10
C THR A 306 10.48 15.08 -0.15
N LEU A 307 11.02 15.77 0.86
CA LEU A 307 12.47 15.97 0.99
C LEU A 307 13.17 14.63 1.22
N LEU A 308 14.18 14.34 0.41
CA LEU A 308 15.02 13.16 0.54
C LEU A 308 16.25 13.46 1.39
N PRO A 309 16.81 12.47 2.11
CA PRO A 309 18.04 12.66 2.89
C PRO A 309 19.19 13.22 2.03
N GLU A 310 19.97 14.15 2.59
CA GLU A 310 21.01 14.91 1.87
C GLU A 310 22.06 13.99 1.20
N GLU A 311 22.37 12.85 1.81
CA GLU A 311 23.35 11.87 1.32
C GLU A 311 22.75 10.78 0.39
N SER A 312 21.49 10.93 -0.06
CA SER A 312 20.84 9.87 -0.85
C SER A 312 21.43 9.69 -2.25
N ILE A 313 21.92 10.78 -2.86
CA ILE A 313 22.49 10.78 -4.20
C ILE A 313 23.99 11.09 -4.11
N ILE A 314 24.79 10.03 -4.24
CA ILE A 314 26.26 10.08 -4.14
C ILE A 314 26.95 10.09 -5.52
N SER A 315 26.17 10.01 -6.60
CA SER A 315 26.65 9.94 -7.97
C SER A 315 25.66 10.59 -8.94
N PRO A 316 26.13 11.24 -10.02
CA PRO A 316 25.25 11.74 -11.10
C PRO A 316 24.54 10.63 -11.88
N ARG A 317 24.92 9.37 -11.68
CA ARG A 317 24.27 8.25 -12.34
C ARG A 317 23.11 7.71 -11.50
N ILE A 318 21.93 7.73 -12.09
CA ILE A 318 20.68 7.29 -11.47
C ILE A 318 20.18 6.04 -12.19
N GLY A 319 19.89 4.99 -11.41
CA GLY A 319 19.16 3.82 -11.86
C GLY A 319 17.68 3.98 -11.53
N VAL A 320 16.80 3.67 -12.47
CA VAL A 320 15.36 3.67 -12.25
C VAL A 320 14.83 2.27 -12.52
N PHE A 321 14.13 1.71 -11.54
CA PHE A 321 13.48 0.41 -11.64
C PHE A 321 11.97 0.57 -11.52
N VAL A 322 11.24 -0.04 -12.45
CA VAL A 322 9.79 -0.16 -12.42
C VAL A 322 9.43 -1.63 -12.38
N ASP A 323 8.54 -2.01 -11.47
CA ASP A 323 7.77 -3.25 -11.55
C ASP A 323 6.30 -2.87 -11.66
N HIS A 324 5.79 -2.82 -12.89
CA HIS A 324 4.43 -2.36 -13.17
C HIS A 324 3.38 -3.23 -12.46
N SER A 325 3.56 -4.55 -12.52
CA SER A 325 2.65 -5.54 -11.93
C SER A 325 2.59 -5.47 -10.41
N ALA A 326 3.72 -5.20 -9.75
CA ALA A 326 3.82 -5.06 -8.31
C ALA A 326 3.55 -3.63 -7.83
N GLY A 327 3.38 -2.67 -8.73
CA GLY A 327 3.12 -1.28 -8.36
C GLY A 327 4.33 -0.53 -7.80
N THR A 328 5.54 -0.97 -8.13
CA THR A 328 6.78 -0.44 -7.54
C THR A 328 7.52 0.48 -8.51
N LEU A 329 7.93 1.66 -8.04
CA LEU A 329 8.91 2.53 -8.69
C LEU A 329 10.05 2.84 -7.71
N SER A 330 11.28 2.54 -8.09
CA SER A 330 12.46 2.75 -7.25
C SER A 330 13.54 3.53 -8.00
N PHE A 331 14.15 4.48 -7.28
CA PHE A 331 15.28 5.27 -7.76
C PHE A 331 16.53 4.88 -6.97
N TYR A 332 17.65 4.73 -7.66
CA TYR A 332 18.91 4.32 -7.10
C TYR A 332 20.03 5.27 -7.51
N SER A 333 20.93 5.57 -6.58
CA SER A 333 22.20 6.24 -6.89
C SER A 333 23.21 5.16 -7.23
N VAL A 334 23.78 5.22 -8.43
CA VAL A 334 24.67 4.18 -8.97
C VAL A 334 26.09 4.71 -9.03
N SER A 335 26.95 4.24 -8.14
CA SER A 335 28.39 4.47 -8.22
C SER A 335 29.09 3.38 -9.04
N ARG A 336 30.41 3.51 -9.23
CA ARG A 336 31.21 2.54 -10.01
C ARG A 336 31.01 1.09 -9.57
N ASN A 337 30.95 0.86 -8.25
CA ASN A 337 30.92 -0.48 -7.65
C ASN A 337 29.74 -0.70 -6.69
N THR A 338 28.95 0.33 -6.39
CA THR A 338 27.85 0.25 -5.42
C THR A 338 26.59 0.90 -5.97
N MET A 339 25.44 0.45 -5.46
CA MET A 339 24.14 1.03 -5.76
C MET A 339 23.40 1.20 -4.44
N SER A 340 22.91 2.42 -4.18
CA SER A 340 22.15 2.74 -2.98
C SER A 340 20.74 3.17 -3.36
N LEU A 341 19.74 2.71 -2.61
CA LEU A 341 18.35 3.09 -2.82
C LEU A 341 18.15 4.55 -2.37
N ILE A 342 17.62 5.39 -3.27
CA ILE A 342 17.27 6.78 -3.01
C ILE A 342 15.85 6.86 -2.46
N HIS A 343 14.91 6.29 -3.20
CA HIS A 343 13.49 6.37 -2.89
C HIS A 343 12.73 5.22 -3.56
N THR A 344 11.64 4.78 -2.93
CA THR A 344 10.69 3.84 -3.52
C THR A 344 9.27 4.36 -3.29
N GLU A 345 8.51 4.41 -4.37
CA GLU A 345 7.07 4.67 -4.35
C GLU A 345 6.32 3.35 -4.61
N GLN A 346 5.25 3.13 -3.84
CA GLN A 346 4.33 2.00 -4.00
C GLN A 346 2.95 2.52 -4.38
N THR A 347 2.47 2.15 -5.56
CA THR A 347 1.20 2.64 -6.10
C THR A 347 0.62 1.68 -7.14
N THR A 348 -0.66 1.81 -7.47
CA THR A 348 -1.28 0.99 -8.51
C THR A 348 -1.20 1.71 -9.85
N PHE A 349 -0.35 1.21 -10.76
CA PHE A 349 -0.26 1.75 -12.11
C PHE A 349 -1.44 1.27 -12.97
N THR A 350 -2.14 2.21 -13.60
CA THR A 350 -3.37 1.94 -14.38
C THR A 350 -3.18 2.08 -15.89
N GLN A 351 -2.05 2.64 -16.32
CA GLN A 351 -1.69 2.83 -17.73
C GLN A 351 -0.20 2.48 -17.94
N PRO A 352 0.23 2.23 -19.20
CA PRO A 352 1.64 2.14 -19.52
C PRO A 352 2.37 3.44 -19.13
N LEU A 353 3.56 3.28 -18.56
CA LEU A 353 4.39 4.37 -18.11
C LEU A 353 5.43 4.72 -19.17
N TYR A 354 5.85 5.98 -19.21
CA TYR A 354 6.84 6.50 -20.13
C TYR A 354 7.90 7.25 -19.31
N PRO A 355 9.18 6.84 -19.38
CA PRO A 355 10.27 7.59 -18.78
C PRO A 355 10.33 9.00 -19.39
N GLY A 356 10.59 10.00 -18.58
CA GLY A 356 10.60 11.40 -18.99
C GLY A 356 11.66 12.19 -18.26
N PHE A 357 12.12 13.28 -18.88
CA PHE A 357 13.14 14.14 -18.31
C PHE A 357 12.76 15.61 -18.49
N ALA A 358 13.00 16.42 -17.48
CA ALA A 358 13.05 17.87 -17.61
C ALA A 358 14.46 18.35 -17.26
N VAL A 359 14.99 19.26 -18.07
CA VAL A 359 16.35 19.78 -17.89
C VAL A 359 16.29 21.31 -17.83
N GLU A 360 16.78 21.87 -16.73
CA GLU A 360 16.94 23.31 -16.59
C GLU A 360 18.11 23.82 -17.43
N HIS A 361 18.20 25.14 -17.60
CA HIS A 361 19.27 25.76 -18.38
C HIS A 361 20.66 25.29 -17.91
N GLY A 362 21.50 24.87 -18.87
CA GLY A 362 22.86 24.36 -18.59
C GLY A 362 22.91 22.93 -18.07
N SER A 363 21.77 22.26 -17.89
CA SER A 363 21.69 20.88 -17.42
C SER A 363 21.48 19.89 -18.57
N SER A 364 21.89 18.64 -18.37
CA SER A 364 21.71 17.57 -19.34
C SER A 364 21.47 16.22 -18.70
N VAL A 365 20.83 15.32 -19.45
CA VAL A 365 20.63 13.91 -19.11
C VAL A 365 21.06 13.05 -20.27
N LYS A 366 21.83 12.00 -19.98
CA LYS A 366 22.28 10.98 -20.92
C LYS A 366 21.80 9.60 -20.49
N LEU A 367 21.03 8.94 -21.35
CA LEU A 367 20.67 7.54 -21.18
C LEU A 367 21.91 6.66 -21.39
N CYS A 368 22.21 5.78 -20.42
CA CYS A 368 23.41 4.94 -20.39
C CYS A 368 23.29 3.72 -21.27
#